data_AF-A0A6V7VJL2-F1
#
_entry.id   AF-A0A6V7VJL2-F1
#
_cell.length_a   1.000
_cell.length_b   1.000
_cell.length_c   1.000
_cell.angle_alpha   90.00
_cell.angle_beta   90.00
_cell.angle_gamma   90.00
#
_symmetry.space_group_name_H-M   'P 1'
#
loop_
_entity.id
_entity.type
_entity.pdbx_description
1 polymer ?
#
loop_
_entity_poly.entity_id
_entity_poly.type
_entity_poly.pdbx_seq_one_letter_code
_entity_poly.pdbx_strand_id
1 'polypeptide(L)'
;MEQLRKDVFLPAIERYFPLYEKRLEESNSGFILPSGLSFVDFSVAHFTGMMIEMEKDIMAKYPKLVDFSNRFYSLPQLKEYLSKKKC
;
A
#
# COMPACT_ATOMS: atom_id res chain seq x y z
N MET A 1 4.21 0.44 -24.78
CA MET A 1 3.90 0.72 -23.35
C MET A 1 2.41 0.85 -23.09
N GLU A 2 1.65 1.57 -23.93
CA GLU A 2 0.20 1.76 -23.70
C GLU A 2 -0.63 0.46 -23.76
N GLN A 3 -0.28 -0.48 -24.65
CA GLN A 3 -0.93 -1.79 -24.71
C GLN A 3 -0.76 -2.59 -23.41
N LEU A 4 0.48 -2.68 -22.89
CA LEU A 4 0.77 -3.34 -21.61
C LEU A 4 0.05 -2.67 -20.44
N ARG A 5 -0.13 -1.35 -20.50
CA ARG A 5 -0.88 -0.62 -19.48
C ARG A 5 -2.35 -1.07 -19.47
N LYS A 6 -2.98 -1.14 -20.63
CA LYS A 6 -4.40 -1.51 -20.76
C LYS A 6 -4.65 -3.00 -20.52
N ASP A 7 -3.77 -3.86 -21.01
CA ASP A 7 -4.01 -5.30 -21.02
C ASP A 7 -3.51 -6.02 -19.76
N VAL A 8 -2.50 -5.45 -19.09
CA VAL A 8 -1.83 -6.11 -17.96
C VAL A 8 -1.95 -5.28 -16.70
N PHE A 9 -1.51 -4.02 -16.74
CA PHE A 9 -1.39 -3.21 -15.54
C PHE A 9 -2.75 -2.86 -14.93
N LEU A 10 -3.65 -2.21 -15.69
CA LEU A 10 -4.96 -1.80 -15.17
C LEU A 10 -5.79 -3.00 -14.68
N PRO A 11 -5.89 -4.12 -15.43
CA PRO A 11 -6.61 -5.30 -14.96
C PRO A 11 -6.00 -5.91 -13.69
N ALA A 12 -4.67 -5.90 -13.55
CA ALA A 12 -4.03 -6.37 -12.32
C ALA A 12 -4.39 -5.48 -11.12
N ILE A 13 -4.37 -4.16 -11.28
CA ILE A 13 -4.75 -3.23 -10.21
C ILE A 13 -6.21 -3.46 -9.79
N GLU A 14 -7.13 -3.49 -10.76
CA GLU A 14 -8.56 -3.71 -10.51
C GLU A 14 -8.84 -5.07 -9.85
N ARG A 15 -7.99 -6.07 -10.10
CA ARG A 15 -8.10 -7.38 -9.46
C ARG A 15 -7.55 -7.40 -8.04
N TYR A 16 -6.37 -6.83 -7.80
CA TYR A 16 -5.62 -7.06 -6.56
C TYR A 16 -5.86 -5.98 -5.50
N PHE A 17 -6.05 -4.72 -5.87
CA PHE A 17 -6.20 -3.65 -4.88
C PHE A 17 -7.46 -3.77 -4.03
N PRO A 18 -8.63 -4.14 -4.59
CA PRO A 18 -9.80 -4.44 -3.78
C PRO A 18 -9.58 -5.57 -2.77
N LEU A 19 -8.73 -6.56 -3.11
CA LEU A 19 -8.41 -7.66 -2.19
C LEU A 19 -7.60 -7.18 -0.99
N TYR A 20 -6.66 -6.25 -1.19
CA TYR A 20 -5.91 -5.67 -0.09
C TYR A 20 -6.78 -4.78 0.81
N GLU A 21 -7.65 -3.95 0.24
CA GLU A 21 -8.59 -3.14 1.05
C GLU A 21 -9.53 -4.04 1.86
N LYS A 22 -10.12 -5.04 1.21
CA LYS A 22 -10.95 -6.04 1.88
C LYS A 22 -10.18 -6.74 3.01
N ARG A 23 -8.91 -7.09 2.76
CA ARG A 23 -8.09 -7.77 3.76
C ARG A 23 -7.75 -6.86 4.95
N LEU A 24 -7.46 -5.58 4.70
CA LEU A 24 -7.26 -4.57 5.75
C LEU A 24 -8.50 -4.45 6.63
N GLU A 25 -9.70 -4.42 6.04
CA GLU A 25 -10.96 -4.37 6.78
C GLU A 25 -11.19 -5.63 7.61
N GLU A 26 -11.04 -6.82 7.00
CA GLU A 26 -11.26 -8.09 7.68
C GLU A 26 -10.24 -8.35 8.81
N SER A 27 -9.05 -7.77 8.72
CA SER A 27 -7.99 -7.95 9.73
C SER A 27 -8.41 -7.50 11.13
N ASN A 28 -9.21 -6.43 11.21
CA ASN A 28 -9.52 -5.68 12.44
C ASN A 28 -8.29 -5.30 13.30
N SER A 29 -7.08 -5.37 12.77
CA SER A 29 -5.82 -5.10 13.50
C SER A 29 -5.20 -3.77 13.11
N GLY A 30 -5.68 -3.14 12.04
CA GLY A 30 -5.05 -1.99 11.40
C GLY A 30 -3.87 -2.35 10.49
N PHE A 31 -3.54 -3.63 10.37
CA PHE A 31 -2.50 -4.20 9.51
C PHE A 31 -3.09 -5.20 8.53
N ILE A 32 -2.31 -5.71 7.57
CA ILE A 32 -2.80 -6.64 6.55
C ILE A 32 -3.22 -7.98 7.18
N LEU A 33 -2.61 -8.40 8.28
CA LEU A 33 -2.92 -9.65 8.95
C LEU A 33 -3.63 -9.40 10.30
N PRO A 34 -4.55 -10.29 10.72
CA PRO A 34 -5.18 -10.20 12.03
C PRO A 34 -4.19 -10.27 13.20
N SER A 35 -3.03 -10.89 12.99
CA SER A 35 -1.94 -10.99 13.97
C SER A 35 -1.21 -9.67 14.25
N GLY A 36 -1.57 -8.58 13.56
CA GLY A 36 -0.92 -7.28 13.67
C GLY A 36 0.25 -7.11 12.69
N LEU A 37 1.17 -6.21 13.04
CA LEU A 37 2.30 -5.81 12.19
C LEU A 37 3.15 -7.01 11.77
N SER A 38 3.35 -7.15 10.47
CA SER A 38 4.11 -8.23 9.85
C SER A 38 4.96 -7.71 8.69
N PHE A 39 5.81 -8.57 8.12
CA PHE A 39 6.61 -8.21 6.95
C PHE A 39 5.74 -7.83 5.73
N VAL A 40 4.54 -8.38 5.61
CA VAL A 40 3.61 -8.09 4.51
C VAL A 40 3.25 -6.61 4.48
N ASP A 41 3.12 -5.98 5.65
CA ASP A 41 2.79 -4.57 5.77
C ASP A 41 3.87 -3.67 5.15
N PHE A 42 5.16 -4.02 5.30
CA PHE A 42 6.26 -3.30 4.65
C PHE A 42 6.14 -3.35 3.13
N SER A 43 5.86 -4.54 2.58
CA SER A 43 5.75 -4.73 1.14
C SER A 43 4.54 -3.97 0.57
N VAL A 44 3.37 -4.10 1.19
CA VAL A 44 2.14 -3.44 0.74
C VAL A 44 2.24 -1.93 0.89
N ALA A 45 2.75 -1.42 2.03
CA ALA A 45 2.90 0.02 2.23
C ALA A 45 3.92 0.62 1.26
N HIS A 46 5.06 -0.05 1.04
CA HIS A 46 6.07 0.43 0.09
C HIS A 46 5.52 0.48 -1.34
N PHE A 47 4.89 -0.59 -1.80
CA PHE A 47 4.30 -0.63 -3.13
C PHE A 47 3.19 0.42 -3.29
N THR A 48 2.34 0.57 -2.28
CA THR A 48 1.29 1.59 -2.26
C THR A 48 1.88 3.01 -2.29
N GLY A 49 2.94 3.28 -1.53
CA GLY A 49 3.63 4.57 -1.54
C GLY A 49 4.21 4.92 -2.91
N MET A 50 4.84 3.95 -3.58
CA MET A 50 5.31 4.12 -4.96
C MET A 50 4.15 4.44 -5.92
N MET A 51 3.03 3.71 -5.80
CA MET A 51 1.84 3.91 -6.63
C MET A 51 1.15 5.26 -6.38
N ILE A 52 1.19 5.77 -5.15
CA ILE A 52 0.70 7.13 -4.84
C ILE A 52 1.51 8.17 -5.60
N GLU A 53 2.82 8.01 -5.76
CA GLU A 53 3.61 8.98 -6.52
C GLU A 53 3.44 8.83 -8.04
N MET A 54 3.34 7.59 -8.54
CA MET A 54 3.31 7.31 -9.97
C MET A 54 1.90 7.38 -10.59
N GLU A 55 0.84 7.10 -9.82
CA GLU A 55 -0.50 6.78 -10.33
C GLU A 55 -1.60 7.37 -9.42
N LYS A 56 -1.48 8.67 -9.10
CA LYS A 56 -2.37 9.40 -8.17
C LYS A 56 -3.86 9.19 -8.45
N ASP A 57 -4.26 9.27 -9.72
CA ASP A 57 -5.66 9.14 -10.12
C ASP A 57 -6.23 7.73 -9.90
N ILE A 58 -5.38 6.70 -10.02
CA ILE A 58 -5.77 5.32 -9.73
C ILE A 58 -5.88 5.12 -8.23
N MET A 59 -4.89 5.60 -7.47
CA MET A 59 -4.86 5.47 -6.01
C MET A 59 -6.00 6.20 -5.30
N ALA A 60 -6.54 7.28 -5.90
CA ALA A 60 -7.73 7.95 -5.40
C ALA A 60 -8.96 7.04 -5.29
N LYS A 61 -8.99 5.92 -6.03
CA LYS A 61 -10.06 4.91 -5.95
C LYS A 61 -9.90 3.93 -4.78
N TYR A 62 -8.73 3.92 -4.13
CA TYR A 62 -8.36 2.97 -3.08
C TYR A 62 -7.90 3.69 -1.81
N PRO A 63 -8.77 4.50 -1.17
CA PRO A 63 -8.39 5.36 -0.06
C PRO A 63 -7.91 4.58 1.18
N LYS A 64 -8.39 3.35 1.41
CA LYS A 64 -7.98 2.56 2.59
C LYS A 64 -6.53 2.10 2.47
N LEU A 65 -6.09 1.76 1.25
CA LEU A 65 -4.68 1.49 0.97
C LEU A 65 -3.81 2.72 1.19
N VAL A 66 -4.27 3.89 0.70
CA VAL A 66 -3.55 5.16 0.88
C VAL A 66 -3.40 5.49 2.35
N ASP A 67 -4.48 5.44 3.12
CA ASP A 67 -4.48 5.69 4.56
C ASP A 67 -3.61 4.70 5.32
N PHE A 68 -3.68 3.42 4.96
CA PHE A 68 -2.82 2.38 5.51
C PHE A 68 -1.33 2.71 5.29
N SER A 69 -0.93 3.05 4.06
CA SER A 69 0.46 3.39 3.74
C SER A 69 0.93 4.62 4.52
N ASN A 70 0.12 5.68 4.57
CA ASN A 70 0.43 6.90 5.33
C ASN A 70 0.60 6.62 6.83
N ARG A 71 -0.27 5.77 7.39
CA ARG A 71 -0.19 5.35 8.80
C ARG A 71 1.04 4.48 9.05
N PHE A 72 1.36 3.58 8.13
CA PHE A 72 2.53 2.71 8.21
C PHE A 72 3.83 3.53 8.25
N TYR A 73 4.00 4.48 7.34
CA TYR A 73 5.13 5.41 7.35
C TYR A 73 5.10 6.41 8.50
N SER A 74 3.99 6.47 9.24
CA SER A 74 3.86 7.28 10.45
C SER A 74 4.27 6.57 11.73
N LEU A 75 4.59 5.26 11.68
CA LEU A 75 5.05 4.51 12.83
C LEU A 75 6.35 5.12 13.41
N PRO A 76 6.43 5.35 14.74
CA PRO A 76 7.59 6.02 15.34
C PRO A 76 8.92 5.35 15.04
N GLN A 77 8.98 4.02 15.15
CA GLN A 77 10.20 3.24 14.91
C GLN A 77 10.63 3.32 13.45
N LEU A 78 9.67 3.32 12.52
CA LEU A 78 9.97 3.43 11.10
C LEU A 78 10.43 4.84 10.74
N LYS A 79 9.78 5.88 11.26
CA LYS A 79 10.21 7.28 11.10
C LYS A 79 11.63 7.50 11.63
N GLU A 80 11.94 6.95 12.79
CA GLU A 80 13.27 7.03 13.39
C GLU A 80 14.31 6.29 12.54
N TYR A 81 13.99 5.09 12.04
CA TYR A 81 14.88 4.35 11.16
C TYR A 81 15.16 5.12 9.87
N LEU A 82 14.12 5.64 9.21
CA LEU A 82 14.23 6.35 7.94
C LEU A 82 14.97 7.69 8.09
N SER A 83 14.82 8.41 9.21
CA SER A 83 15.54 9.67 9.44
C SER A 83 17.04 9.47 9.69
N LYS A 84 17.42 8.35 10.33
CA LYS A 84 18.82 7.97 10.56
C LYS A 84 19.47 7.35 9.33
N LYS A 85 18.67 6.83 8.41
CA LYS A 85 19.16 6.24 7.16
C LYS A 85 19.64 7.36 6.24
N LYS A 86 20.95 7.66 6.31
CA LYS A 86 21.61 8.51 5.31
C LYS A 86 21.60 7.76 3.98
N CYS A 87 20.90 8.31 2.99
CA CYS A 87 21.23 8.08 1.58
C CYS A 87 22.42 8.97 1.22
#